data_AF-A0A6G0V5Y4-F1
#
_entry.id   AF-A0A6G0V5Y4-F1
#
_cell.length_a   1.000
_cell.length_b   1.000
_cell.length_c   1.000
_cell.angle_alpha   90.00
_cell.angle_beta   90.00
_cell.angle_gamma   90.00
#
_symmetry.space_group_name_H-M   'P 1'
#
loop_
_entity.id
_entity.type
_entity.pdbx_description
1 polymer ?
#
loop_
_entity_poly.entity_id
_entity_poly.type
_entity_poly.pdbx_seq_one_letter_code
_entity_poly.pdbx_strand_id
1 'polypeptide(L)'
;MHFFSKIVLIVSFTVAVEACKCIPPNQQTAYCRSAWISHAKIIEKQILENSIEYTVQHLEIFKNNTSPLSNKVLTPSSSAACGVVNLIVGEEYLLSGYINDETKTLKLSNCLYMPDNDLHHSGILTWSRVPTDLYQKLLKKDFKPCPINETLRK
;
A
#
# COMPACT_ATOMS: atom_id res chain seq x y z
N MET A 1 17.45 27.30 -56.74
CA MET A 1 17.66 26.17 -55.79
C MET A 1 18.70 26.61 -54.78
N HIS A 2 18.36 26.74 -53.50
CA HIS A 2 19.14 26.23 -52.36
C HIS A 2 18.37 26.55 -51.08
N PHE A 3 18.07 25.47 -50.37
CA PHE A 3 17.09 25.29 -49.32
C PHE A 3 17.57 26.00 -48.04
N PHE A 4 16.81 26.98 -47.53
CA PHE A 4 17.07 27.59 -46.23
C PHE A 4 16.82 26.54 -45.14
N SER A 5 17.90 25.88 -44.73
CA SER A 5 17.96 24.94 -43.62
C SER A 5 17.76 25.70 -42.30
N LYS A 6 16.50 25.80 -41.85
CA LYS A 6 16.19 26.20 -40.46
C LYS A 6 16.04 24.93 -39.64
N ILE A 7 17.15 24.49 -39.04
CA ILE A 7 17.16 23.43 -38.03
C ILE A 7 16.50 24.01 -36.77
N VAL A 8 15.24 23.65 -36.55
CA VAL A 8 14.53 23.93 -35.30
C VAL A 8 15.04 22.95 -34.26
N LEU A 9 15.94 23.40 -33.38
CA LEU A 9 16.38 22.67 -32.20
C LEU A 9 15.26 22.69 -31.16
N ILE A 10 14.42 21.66 -31.15
CA ILE A 10 13.44 21.42 -30.10
C ILE A 10 14.20 20.89 -28.88
N VAL A 11 14.52 21.78 -27.94
CA VAL A 11 15.06 21.40 -26.62
C VAL A 11 13.90 20.84 -25.79
N SER A 12 13.73 19.52 -25.82
CA SER A 12 12.77 18.83 -24.96
C SER A 12 13.25 18.88 -23.51
N PHE A 13 12.62 19.73 -22.70
CA PHE A 13 12.76 19.72 -21.24
C PHE A 13 12.07 18.47 -20.67
N THR A 14 12.82 17.37 -20.51
CA THR A 14 12.30 16.19 -19.81
C THR A 14 12.36 16.45 -18.32
N VAL A 15 11.25 16.85 -17.71
CA VAL A 15 11.09 16.79 -16.25
C VAL A 15 11.15 15.33 -15.83
N ALA A 16 12.16 14.97 -15.03
CA ALA A 16 12.25 13.64 -14.45
C ALA A 16 11.07 13.47 -13.48
N VAL A 17 10.07 12.70 -13.88
CA VAL A 17 8.98 12.31 -12.97
C VAL A 17 9.52 11.17 -12.12
N GLU A 18 9.84 11.46 -10.86
CA GLU A 18 10.17 10.42 -9.89
C GLU A 18 8.91 9.61 -9.59
N ALA A 19 8.75 8.48 -10.28
CA ALA A 19 7.76 7.48 -9.92
C ALA A 19 8.23 6.72 -8.68
N CYS A 20 7.29 6.40 -7.81
CA CYS A 20 7.54 5.57 -6.64
C CYS A 20 7.96 4.15 -7.07
N LYS A 21 9.13 3.71 -6.59
CA LYS A 21 9.70 2.38 -6.85
C LYS A 21 9.83 1.62 -5.55
N CYS A 22 9.29 0.41 -5.52
CA CYS A 22 9.29 -0.41 -4.32
C CYS A 22 9.88 -1.79 -4.57
N ILE A 23 10.57 -2.28 -3.55
CA ILE A 23 11.11 -3.63 -3.52
C ILE A 23 9.99 -4.54 -3.01
N PRO A 24 9.53 -5.54 -3.78
CA PRO A 24 8.52 -6.49 -3.32
C PRO A 24 8.97 -7.13 -1.99
N PRO A 25 8.21 -6.96 -0.89
CA PRO A 25 8.56 -7.58 0.37
C PRO A 25 8.24 -9.08 0.33
N ASN A 26 8.94 -9.88 1.14
CA ASN A 26 8.44 -11.20 1.53
C ASN A 26 7.48 -11.06 2.73
N GLN A 27 6.79 -12.14 3.09
CA GLN A 27 5.80 -12.14 4.19
C GLN A 27 6.37 -11.64 5.53
N GLN A 28 7.61 -12.01 5.87
CA GLN A 28 8.26 -11.58 7.11
C GLN A 28 8.53 -10.07 7.12
N THR A 29 9.13 -9.54 6.05
CA THR A 29 9.42 -8.12 5.92
C THR A 29 8.15 -7.28 5.84
N ALA A 30 7.12 -7.75 5.11
CA ALA A 30 5.82 -7.10 5.03
C ALA A 30 5.15 -7.02 6.41
N TYR A 31 5.16 -8.13 7.15
CA TYR A 31 4.64 -8.18 8.52
C TYR A 31 5.38 -7.19 9.43
N CYS A 32 6.71 -7.11 9.33
CA CYS A 32 7.50 -6.24 10.20
C CYS A 32 7.32 -4.75 9.91
N ARG A 33 7.28 -4.35 8.64
CA ARG A 33 7.10 -2.95 8.24
C ARG A 33 5.67 -2.43 8.45
N SER A 34 4.70 -3.34 8.53
CA SER A 34 3.31 -2.97 8.75
C SER A 34 3.09 -2.59 10.22
N ALA A 35 2.52 -1.42 10.48
CA ALA A 35 2.07 -1.03 11.81
C ALA A 35 0.69 -1.62 12.15
N TRP A 36 -0.10 -1.94 11.11
CA TRP A 36 -1.39 -2.60 11.23
C TRP A 36 -1.62 -3.55 10.05
N ILE A 37 -2.37 -4.62 10.30
CA ILE A 37 -2.78 -5.61 9.30
C ILE A 37 -4.19 -6.06 9.67
N SER A 38 -5.13 -6.00 8.72
CA SER A 38 -6.51 -6.42 8.95
C SER A 38 -7.16 -6.99 7.70
N HIS A 39 -8.01 -7.99 7.88
CA HIS A 39 -9.08 -8.30 6.95
C HIS A 39 -10.14 -7.21 7.07
N ALA A 40 -10.39 -6.49 5.98
CA ALA A 40 -11.31 -5.36 5.99
C ALA A 40 -12.17 -5.29 4.74
N LYS A 41 -13.41 -4.85 4.93
CA LYS A 41 -14.36 -4.54 3.87
C LYS A 41 -14.33 -3.04 3.57
N ILE A 42 -14.32 -2.68 2.29
CA ILE A 42 -14.43 -1.27 1.88
C ILE A 42 -15.89 -0.86 1.92
N ILE A 43 -16.21 0.15 2.73
CA ILE A 43 -17.58 0.65 2.91
C ILE A 43 -17.82 1.89 2.06
N GLU A 44 -16.81 2.75 1.96
CA GLU A 44 -16.90 4.00 1.19
C GLU A 44 -15.53 4.34 0.60
N LYS A 45 -15.55 5.07 -0.52
CA LYS A 45 -14.38 5.62 -1.19
C LYS A 45 -14.63 7.10 -1.49
N GLN A 46 -13.82 7.97 -0.92
CA GLN A 46 -13.84 9.40 -1.16
C GLN A 46 -12.53 9.84 -1.83
N ILE A 47 -12.63 10.48 -2.99
CA ILE A 47 -11.48 11.07 -3.66
C ILE A 47 -11.30 12.50 -3.13
N LEU A 48 -10.13 12.77 -2.56
CA LEU A 48 -9.68 14.09 -2.13
C LEU A 48 -8.66 14.62 -3.16
N GLU A 49 -8.18 15.84 -2.97
CA GLU A 49 -7.27 16.49 -3.94
C GLU A 49 -6.01 15.66 -4.21
N ASN A 50 -5.29 15.27 -3.16
CA ASN A 50 -4.00 14.54 -3.26
C ASN A 50 -4.06 13.13 -2.65
N SER A 51 -5.23 12.70 -2.20
CA SER A 51 -5.42 11.42 -1.52
C SER A 51 -6.76 10.80 -1.82
N ILE A 52 -6.89 9.52 -1.53
CA ILE A 52 -8.15 8.80 -1.47
C ILE A 52 -8.33 8.37 -0.02
N GLU A 53 -9.50 8.64 0.54
CA GLU A 53 -9.95 8.11 1.82
C GLU A 53 -10.85 6.90 1.56
N TYR A 54 -10.52 5.79 2.20
CA TYR A 54 -11.38 4.63 2.30
C TYR A 54 -11.94 4.54 3.71
N THR A 55 -13.27 4.49 3.82
CA THR A 55 -13.91 4.03 5.05
C THR A 55 -13.95 2.51 5.00
N VAL A 56 -13.40 1.87 6.03
CA VAL A 56 -13.29 0.42 6.11
C VAL A 56 -14.01 -0.12 7.34
N GLN A 57 -14.55 -1.33 7.21
CA GLN A 57 -14.98 -2.14 8.34
C GLN A 57 -13.92 -3.21 8.58
N HIS A 58 -13.21 -3.13 9.70
CA HIS A 58 -12.27 -4.18 10.11
C HIS A 58 -13.07 -5.41 10.58
N LEU A 59 -12.99 -6.49 9.81
CA LEU A 59 -13.65 -7.77 10.12
C LEU A 59 -12.77 -8.61 11.05
N GLU A 60 -11.45 -8.58 10.82
CA GLU A 60 -10.46 -9.21 11.69
C GLU A 60 -9.15 -8.39 11.70
N ILE A 61 -8.58 -8.16 12.88
CA ILE A 61 -7.35 -7.38 13.06
C ILE A 61 -6.22 -8.33 13.50
N PHE A 62 -5.26 -8.57 12.61
CA PHE A 62 -4.12 -9.46 12.86
C PHE A 62 -2.95 -8.76 13.56
N LYS A 63 -2.73 -7.49 13.22
CA LYS A 63 -1.70 -6.64 13.82
C LYS A 63 -2.24 -5.23 14.03
N ASN A 64 -1.92 -4.66 15.17
CA ASN A 64 -2.32 -3.31 15.50
C ASN A 64 -1.38 -2.68 16.53
N ASN A 65 -0.70 -1.61 16.14
CA ASN A 65 0.19 -0.85 17.03
C ASN A 65 -0.52 0.34 17.70
N THR A 66 -1.83 0.59 17.45
CA THR A 66 -2.62 1.66 18.06
C THR A 66 -4.04 1.22 18.42
N SER A 67 -4.48 1.39 19.65
CA SER A 67 -5.85 1.05 20.06
C SER A 67 -6.66 2.30 20.41
N PRO A 68 -7.85 2.54 19.81
CA PRO A 68 -8.52 1.74 18.78
C PRO A 68 -7.96 1.98 17.35
N LEU A 69 -8.16 1.02 16.45
CA LEU A 69 -7.81 1.16 15.03
C LEU A 69 -8.89 1.98 14.30
N SER A 70 -8.49 3.04 13.59
CA SER A 70 -9.44 3.92 12.87
C SER A 70 -10.04 3.24 11.65
N ASN A 71 -11.34 3.44 11.42
CA ASN A 71 -12.02 2.98 10.21
C ASN A 71 -11.69 3.85 8.97
N LYS A 72 -10.94 4.94 9.12
CA LYS A 72 -10.54 5.81 8.00
C LYS A 72 -9.10 5.53 7.60
N VAL A 73 -8.92 5.23 6.32
CA VAL A 73 -7.63 4.84 5.74
C VAL A 73 -7.32 5.72 4.54
N LEU A 74 -6.17 6.39 4.57
CA LEU A 74 -5.75 7.32 3.52
C LEU A 74 -4.66 6.70 2.65
N THR A 75 -4.70 7.00 1.35
CA THR A 75 -3.62 6.66 0.41
C THR A 75 -3.43 7.79 -0.59
N PRO A 76 -2.25 7.98 -1.20
CA PRO A 76 -2.09 8.92 -2.31
C PRO A 76 -3.10 8.67 -3.43
N SER A 77 -3.57 9.71 -4.10
CA SER A 77 -4.54 9.59 -5.20
C SER A 77 -3.93 9.08 -6.51
N SER A 78 -2.61 8.95 -6.57
CA SER A 78 -1.86 8.51 -7.76
C SER A 78 -1.06 7.24 -7.48
N SER A 79 -1.17 6.26 -8.37
CA SER A 79 -0.34 5.04 -8.34
C SER A 79 1.15 5.35 -8.51
N ALA A 80 1.49 6.43 -9.23
CA ALA A 80 2.87 6.91 -9.36
C ALA A 80 3.46 7.39 -8.03
N ALA A 81 2.61 7.78 -7.07
CA ALA A 81 2.98 8.08 -5.69
C ALA A 81 2.75 6.87 -4.75
N CYS A 82 2.67 5.65 -5.30
CA CYS A 82 2.33 4.43 -4.58
C CYS A 82 0.96 4.40 -3.92
N GLY A 83 0.03 5.19 -4.45
CA GLY A 83 -1.37 5.19 -4.08
C GLY A 83 -2.10 3.89 -4.42
N VAL A 84 -2.87 3.37 -3.47
CA VAL A 84 -3.77 2.23 -3.68
C VAL A 84 -5.10 2.73 -4.24
N VAL A 85 -5.14 2.93 -5.55
CA VAL A 85 -6.27 3.63 -6.21
C VAL A 85 -7.43 2.71 -6.63
N ASN A 86 -7.23 1.39 -6.58
CA ASN A 86 -8.09 0.38 -7.22
C ASN A 86 -8.93 -0.47 -6.25
N LEU A 87 -9.08 -0.07 -4.98
CA LEU A 87 -10.00 -0.77 -4.07
C LEU A 87 -11.45 -0.44 -4.44
N ILE A 88 -12.30 -1.46 -4.35
CA ILE A 88 -13.72 -1.44 -4.75
C ILE A 88 -14.60 -1.47 -3.50
N VAL A 89 -15.60 -0.58 -3.44
CA VAL A 89 -16.61 -0.56 -2.37
C VAL A 89 -17.42 -1.86 -2.39
N GLY A 90 -17.61 -2.46 -1.21
CA GLY A 90 -18.30 -3.74 -1.03
C GLY A 90 -17.37 -4.96 -1.03
N GLU A 91 -16.15 -4.82 -1.56
CA GLU A 91 -15.15 -5.90 -1.59
C GLU A 91 -14.32 -5.97 -0.31
N GLU A 92 -13.75 -7.15 -0.07
CA GLU A 92 -12.93 -7.46 1.10
C GLU A 92 -11.48 -7.70 0.71
N TYR A 93 -10.56 -7.21 1.54
CA TYR A 93 -9.13 -7.24 1.27
C TYR A 93 -8.33 -7.57 2.53
N LEU A 94 -7.14 -8.14 2.33
CA LEU A 94 -6.10 -8.15 3.35
C LEU A 94 -5.30 -6.85 3.23
N LEU A 95 -5.60 -5.90 4.12
CA LEU A 95 -4.96 -4.59 4.14
C LEU A 95 -3.82 -4.56 5.15
N SER A 96 -2.72 -3.90 4.78
CA SER A 96 -1.60 -3.63 5.65
C SER A 96 -1.06 -2.23 5.39
N GLY A 97 -0.60 -1.56 6.43
CA GLY A 97 -0.20 -0.17 6.31
C GLY A 97 0.64 0.34 7.45
N TYR A 98 0.96 1.62 7.39
CA TYR A 98 1.63 2.35 8.47
C TYR A 98 0.66 3.34 9.11
N ILE A 99 1.10 3.95 10.20
CA ILE A 99 0.35 4.96 10.94
C ILE A 99 1.15 6.25 10.86
N ASN A 100 0.51 7.33 10.46
CA ASN A 100 1.13 8.64 10.57
C ASN A 100 1.13 9.06 12.04
N ASP A 101 2.32 9.24 12.62
CA ASP A 101 2.45 9.45 14.08
C ASP A 101 1.82 10.75 14.58
N GLU A 102 1.77 11.79 13.75
CA GLU A 102 1.24 13.10 14.11
C GLU A 102 -0.29 13.10 14.12
N THR A 103 -0.88 12.60 13.03
CA THR A 103 -2.33 12.61 12.81
C THR A 103 -3.04 11.35 13.31
N LYS A 104 -2.28 10.32 13.69
CA LYS A 104 -2.77 8.97 14.01
C LYS A 104 -3.63 8.34 12.91
N THR A 105 -3.46 8.80 11.67
CA THR A 105 -4.21 8.29 10.51
C THR A 105 -3.57 7.04 9.95
N LEU A 106 -4.40 6.07 9.55
CA LEU A 106 -3.94 4.88 8.85
C LEU A 106 -3.60 5.24 7.41
N LYS A 107 -2.45 4.74 6.95
CA LYS A 107 -1.96 4.96 5.60
C LYS A 107 -1.77 3.65 4.85
N LEU A 108 -2.24 3.62 3.60
CA LEU A 108 -1.98 2.55 2.64
C LEU A 108 -1.00 2.98 1.57
N SER A 109 -0.19 2.03 1.12
CA SER A 109 0.74 2.19 -0.01
C SER A 109 0.84 0.88 -0.77
N ASN A 110 0.97 0.93 -2.10
CA ASN A 110 1.25 -0.24 -2.95
C ASN A 110 2.58 -0.93 -2.63
N CYS A 111 3.41 -0.33 -1.77
CA CYS A 111 4.70 -0.89 -1.35
C CYS A 111 4.60 -1.73 -0.08
N LEU A 112 3.47 -1.65 0.61
CA LEU A 112 3.26 -2.24 1.92
C LEU A 112 2.02 -3.12 1.87
N TYR A 113 2.15 -4.24 1.16
CA TYR A 113 1.13 -5.28 1.07
C TYR A 113 1.69 -6.58 1.64
N MET A 114 0.79 -7.46 2.10
CA MET A 114 1.14 -8.83 2.43
C MET A 114 1.16 -9.67 1.15
N PRO A 115 2.32 -10.19 0.72
CA PRO A 115 2.41 -11.03 -0.47
C PRO A 115 1.82 -12.42 -0.18
N ASP A 116 1.28 -13.05 -1.22
CA ASP A 116 1.00 -14.49 -1.21
C ASP A 116 2.33 -15.29 -1.29
N ASN A 117 2.24 -16.61 -1.50
CA ASN A 117 3.43 -17.44 -1.70
C ASN A 117 3.96 -17.36 -3.14
N ASP A 118 3.19 -16.77 -4.06
CA ASP A 118 3.47 -16.72 -5.48
C ASP A 118 4.09 -15.37 -5.83
N LEU A 119 5.41 -15.35 -6.03
CA LEU A 119 6.21 -14.14 -6.35
C LEU A 119 5.76 -13.38 -7.61
N HIS A 120 4.72 -13.82 -8.31
CA HIS A 120 4.17 -13.22 -9.52
C HIS A 120 2.99 -12.28 -9.26
N HIS A 121 2.33 -12.34 -8.09
CA HIS A 121 1.24 -11.40 -7.77
C HIS A 121 1.76 -10.22 -6.96
N SER A 122 1.85 -9.07 -7.62
CA SER A 122 2.18 -7.80 -6.96
C SER A 122 0.89 -7.04 -6.63
N GLY A 123 0.69 -6.72 -5.36
CA GLY A 123 -0.38 -5.84 -4.91
C GLY A 123 -1.21 -6.39 -3.75
N ILE A 124 -2.21 -5.60 -3.36
CA ILE A 124 -3.11 -5.95 -2.26
C ILE A 124 -4.01 -7.12 -2.66
N LEU A 125 -4.08 -8.12 -1.78
CA LEU A 125 -4.88 -9.32 -1.98
C LEU A 125 -6.36 -9.04 -1.66
N THR A 126 -7.24 -9.46 -2.57
CA THR A 126 -8.65 -9.68 -2.21
C THR A 126 -8.72 -10.81 -1.19
N TRP A 127 -9.68 -10.74 -0.27
CA TRP A 127 -9.78 -11.70 0.82
C TRP A 127 -9.91 -13.14 0.33
N SER A 128 -10.69 -13.35 -0.74
CA SER A 128 -10.86 -14.65 -1.42
C SER A 128 -9.56 -15.27 -1.96
N ARG A 129 -8.49 -14.48 -2.11
CA ARG A 129 -7.19 -14.92 -2.62
C ARG A 129 -6.13 -15.09 -1.52
N VAL A 130 -6.46 -14.81 -0.27
CA VAL A 130 -5.49 -14.98 0.84
C VAL A 130 -5.20 -16.47 1.03
N PRO A 131 -3.94 -16.92 0.88
CA PRO A 131 -3.58 -18.31 1.11
C PRO A 131 -3.87 -18.75 2.55
N THR A 132 -4.33 -19.98 2.73
CA THR A 132 -4.66 -20.50 4.06
C THR A 132 -3.44 -20.51 4.99
N ASP A 133 -2.24 -20.78 4.49
CA ASP A 133 -1.03 -20.76 5.30
C ASP A 133 -0.65 -19.34 5.75
N LEU A 134 -0.84 -18.32 4.89
CA LEU A 134 -0.65 -16.92 5.26
C LEU A 134 -1.67 -16.51 6.34
N TYR A 135 -2.94 -16.87 6.17
CA TYR A 135 -3.97 -16.62 7.16
C TYR A 135 -3.63 -17.25 8.52
N GLN A 136 -3.21 -18.52 8.53
CA GLN A 136 -2.81 -19.22 9.75
C GLN A 136 -1.56 -18.60 10.40
N LYS A 137 -0.57 -18.16 9.62
CA LYS A 137 0.59 -17.42 10.14
C LYS A 137 0.19 -16.10 10.79
N LEU A 138 -0.72 -15.34 10.18
CA LEU A 138 -1.25 -14.10 10.72
C LEU A 138 -2.00 -14.32 12.04
N LEU A 139 -2.90 -15.30 12.08
CA LEU A 139 -3.64 -15.66 13.29
C LEU A 139 -2.73 -16.04 14.46
N LYS A 140 -1.76 -16.91 14.19
CA LYS A 140 -0.83 -17.42 15.20
C LYS A 140 0.30 -16.44 15.52
N LYS A 141 0.40 -15.34 14.77
CA LYS A 141 1.54 -14.42 14.76
C LYS A 141 2.87 -15.17 14.59
N ASP A 142 2.87 -16.17 13.72
CA ASP A 142 4.00 -17.06 13.44
C ASP A 142 4.99 -16.38 12.49
N PHE A 143 5.61 -15.31 13.01
CA PHE A 143 6.64 -14.54 12.35
C PHE A 143 7.83 -14.42 13.29
N LYS A 144 9.04 -14.37 12.71
CA LYS A 144 10.25 -14.12 13.48
C LYS A 144 10.18 -12.72 14.12
N PRO A 145 10.88 -12.48 15.24
CA PRO A 145 11.00 -11.14 15.80
C PRO A 145 11.50 -10.14 14.75
N CYS A 146 10.87 -8.97 14.71
CA CYS A 146 11.21 -7.95 13.73
C CYS A 146 12.55 -7.28 14.07
N PRO A 147 13.46 -7.13 13.09
CA PRO A 147 14.70 -6.40 13.30
C PRO A 147 14.42 -4.95 13.67
N ILE A 148 15.22 -4.38 14.58
CA ILE A 148 15.06 -2.99 15.07
C ILE A 148 15.11 -1.97 13.91
N ASN A 149 15.84 -2.27 12.85
CA ASN A 149 15.99 -1.39 11.68
C ASN A 149 14.80 -1.44 10.70
N GLU A 150 13.92 -2.45 10.76
CA GLU A 150 12.75 -2.55 9.89
C GLU A 150 11.53 -1.80 10.43
N THR A 151 11.49 -1.54 11.74
CA THR A 151 10.44 -0.76 12.41
C THR A 151 10.51 0.75 12.14
N LEU A 152 11.64 1.24 11.61
CA LEU A 152 11.94 2.67 11.45
C LEU A 152 11.89 3.18 10.00
N ARG A 153 11.76 2.29 8.99
CA ARG A 153 11.60 2.69 7.59
C ARG A 153 10.15 3.09 7.34
N LYS A 154 9.85 4.37 7.58
CA LYS A 154 8.66 5.06 7.06
C LYS A 154 8.84 5.41 5.59
#